data_AF-A0A1I6ZFD9-F1
#
_entry.id   AF-A0A1I6ZFD9-F1
#
_cell.length_a   1.000
_cell.length_b   1.000
_cell.length_c   1.000
_cell.angle_alpha   90.00
_cell.angle_beta   90.00
_cell.angle_gamma   90.00
#
_symmetry.space_group_name_H-M   'P 1'
#
loop_
_entity.id
_entity.type
_entity.pdbx_description
1 polymer ?
#
loop_
_entity_poly.entity_id
_entity_poly.type
_entity_poly.pdbx_seq_one_letter_code
_entity_poly.pdbx_strand_id
1 'polypeptide(L)'
;MSDKKLDLGSWVNDVVQHLLDNYSGAFDSIGQVVSGFSEGIEAVLMFPPAWLLIAIFVALGIWRIGVRFAVFTAISFALIVMTGFWEQTVVTLGLTFSATLISLILGVPLGIWAAKSERVAMIIRPILDFMQTMPAFVYLIPAAMLFGLGRVPGIIATVIFAMPPAVRLTSLGIRQVNKEIVEAGQSFGCNNRQLLFKVQLPNAMPSIMAGVNQTIMMALSMVIIASMVGAGGLGNDVLASIQRLDIGLGFESGMAVVLLAIILDRITESFGTPRQATNRSSLVSWLSAKLQSQ
;
A
#
# COMPACT_ATOMS: atom_id res chain seq x y z
N MET A 1 -29.90 -30.74 27.60
CA MET A 1 -30.36 -29.63 26.75
C MET A 1 -29.48 -29.63 25.54
N SER A 2 -30.02 -30.05 24.40
CA SER A 2 -29.24 -30.32 23.18
C SER A 2 -28.74 -29.00 22.59
N ASP A 3 -27.42 -28.83 22.55
CA ASP A 3 -26.71 -27.69 21.98
C ASP A 3 -27.00 -27.55 20.48
N LYS A 4 -28.01 -26.76 20.12
CA LYS A 4 -28.16 -26.25 18.75
C LYS A 4 -27.13 -25.15 18.53
N LYS A 5 -25.86 -25.55 18.39
CA LYS A 5 -24.80 -24.66 17.92
C LYS A 5 -25.05 -24.40 16.43
N LEU A 6 -25.16 -23.13 16.04
CA LEU A 6 -25.14 -22.74 14.64
C LEU A 6 -23.80 -23.17 14.04
N ASP A 7 -23.83 -24.18 13.17
CA ASP A 7 -22.64 -24.72 12.52
C ASP A 7 -22.26 -23.89 11.29
N LEU A 8 -21.82 -22.65 11.55
CA LEU A 8 -21.32 -21.76 10.49
C LEU A 8 -20.05 -22.30 9.82
N GLY A 9 -19.32 -23.20 10.51
CA GLY A 9 -18.07 -23.78 10.01
C GLY A 9 -18.30 -24.70 8.81
N SER A 10 -19.26 -25.62 8.91
CA SER A 10 -19.61 -26.50 7.78
C SER A 10 -20.10 -25.70 6.59
N TRP A 11 -20.93 -24.67 6.81
CA TRP A 11 -21.41 -23.81 5.73
C TRP A 11 -20.27 -23.11 4.98
N VAL A 12 -19.27 -22.57 5.70
CA VAL A 12 -18.10 -21.94 5.05
C VAL A 12 -17.29 -22.99 4.28
N ASN A 13 -17.07 -24.17 4.85
CA ASN A 13 -16.35 -25.25 4.18
C ASN A 13 -17.07 -25.71 2.90
N ASP A 14 -18.39 -25.89 2.95
CA ASP A 14 -19.21 -26.30 1.81
C ASP A 14 -19.15 -25.25 0.69
N VAL A 15 -19.20 -23.95 1.04
CA VAL A 15 -19.06 -22.86 0.07
C VAL A 15 -17.67 -22.86 -0.57
N VAL A 16 -16.60 -23.00 0.22
CA VAL A 16 -15.23 -23.05 -0.31
C VAL A 16 -15.04 -24.28 -1.20
N GLN A 17 -15.54 -25.44 -0.79
CA GLN A 17 -15.45 -26.67 -1.59
C GLN A 17 -16.23 -26.54 -2.89
N HIS A 18 -17.45 -25.97 -2.84
CA HIS A 18 -18.23 -25.70 -4.04
C HIS A 18 -17.50 -24.76 -5.02
N LEU A 19 -16.79 -23.75 -4.49
CA LEU A 19 -15.97 -22.86 -5.31
C LEU A 19 -14.79 -23.59 -5.96
N LEU A 20 -14.12 -24.47 -5.23
CA LEU A 20 -13.01 -25.28 -5.75
C LEU A 20 -13.49 -26.24 -6.85
N ASP A 21 -14.60 -26.93 -6.63
CA ASP A 21 -15.11 -27.96 -7.54
C ASP A 21 -15.62 -27.36 -8.86
N ASN A 22 -16.19 -26.16 -8.83
CA ASN A 22 -16.85 -25.55 -10.00
C ASN A 22 -16.07 -24.42 -10.67
N TYR A 23 -15.14 -23.77 -9.96
CA TYR A 23 -14.47 -22.55 -10.43
C TYR A 23 -12.94 -22.59 -10.33
N SER A 24 -12.34 -23.76 -10.05
CA SER A 24 -10.87 -23.93 -9.99
C SER A 24 -10.13 -23.29 -11.16
N GLY A 25 -10.54 -23.56 -12.41
CA GLY A 25 -9.89 -22.97 -13.58
C GLY A 25 -9.93 -21.43 -13.65
N ALA A 26 -10.97 -20.80 -13.08
CA ALA A 26 -11.04 -19.35 -12.97
C ALA A 26 -10.08 -18.82 -11.90
N PHE A 27 -9.99 -19.49 -10.74
CA PHE A 27 -9.03 -19.16 -9.70
C PHE A 27 -7.59 -19.36 -10.16
N ASP A 28 -7.30 -20.42 -10.90
CA ASP A 28 -5.98 -20.65 -11.49
C ASP A 28 -5.60 -19.53 -12.46
N SER A 29 -6.54 -19.10 -13.31
CA SER A 29 -6.31 -18.00 -14.25
C SER A 29 -6.04 -16.68 -13.53
N ILE A 30 -6.82 -16.37 -12.49
CA ILE A 30 -6.60 -15.19 -11.65
C ILE A 30 -5.24 -15.29 -10.95
N GLY A 31 -4.91 -16.47 -10.41
CA GLY A 31 -3.65 -16.73 -9.74
C GLY A 31 -2.46 -16.52 -10.67
N GLN A 32 -2.53 -16.99 -11.91
CA GLN A 32 -1.49 -16.76 -12.92
C GLN A 32 -1.33 -15.28 -13.27
N VAL A 33 -2.44 -14.53 -13.41
CA VAL A 33 -2.38 -13.08 -13.68
C VAL A 33 -1.73 -12.34 -12.51
N VAL A 34 -2.13 -12.66 -11.27
CA VAL A 34 -1.57 -12.02 -10.06
C VAL A 34 -0.09 -12.39 -9.89
N SER A 35 0.27 -13.67 -10.07
CA SER A 35 1.65 -14.14 -9.97
C SER A 35 2.51 -13.49 -11.05
N GLY A 36 2.08 -13.53 -12.31
CA GLY A 36 2.82 -12.94 -13.43
C GLY A 36 2.97 -11.42 -13.30
N PHE A 37 1.95 -10.72 -12.80
CA PHE A 37 2.07 -9.30 -12.49
C PHE A 37 3.11 -9.03 -11.40
N SER A 38 3.09 -9.82 -10.32
CA SER A 38 4.04 -9.67 -9.22
C SER A 38 5.47 -10.03 -9.61
N GLU A 39 5.63 -11.12 -10.35
CA GLU A 39 6.92 -11.56 -10.91
C GLU A 39 7.46 -10.52 -11.89
N GLY A 40 6.59 -9.89 -12.69
CA GLY A 40 6.98 -8.80 -13.58
C GLY A 40 7.53 -7.59 -12.82
N ILE A 41 6.87 -7.18 -11.73
CA ILE A 41 7.37 -6.07 -10.89
C ILE A 41 8.69 -6.47 -10.21
N GLU A 42 8.76 -7.66 -9.65
CA GLU A 42 9.97 -8.19 -9.00
C GLU A 42 11.14 -8.25 -9.99
N ALA A 43 10.92 -8.75 -11.20
CA ALA A 43 11.92 -8.81 -12.27
C ALA A 43 12.40 -7.41 -12.67
N VAL A 44 11.51 -6.42 -12.77
CA VAL A 44 11.89 -5.02 -13.04
C VAL A 44 12.75 -4.44 -11.92
N LEU A 45 12.46 -4.79 -10.66
CA LEU A 45 13.23 -4.34 -9.51
C LEU A 45 14.58 -5.05 -9.39
N MET A 46 14.65 -6.33 -9.77
CA MET A 46 15.89 -7.12 -9.76
C MET A 46 16.77 -6.91 -10.99
N PHE A 47 16.21 -6.41 -12.09
CA PHE A 47 16.94 -6.14 -13.33
C PHE A 47 18.15 -5.20 -13.14
N PRO A 48 18.03 -4.03 -12.47
CA PRO A 48 19.20 -3.20 -12.17
C PRO A 48 20.08 -3.84 -11.09
N PRO A 49 21.42 -3.72 -11.19
CA PRO A 49 22.30 -4.14 -10.11
C PRO A 49 22.01 -3.35 -8.84
N ALA A 50 22.27 -3.94 -7.67
CA ALA A 50 21.90 -3.38 -6.36
C ALA A 50 22.30 -1.90 -6.19
N TRP A 51 23.54 -1.55 -6.53
CA TRP A 51 24.06 -0.19 -6.43
C TRP A 51 23.25 0.83 -7.26
N LEU A 52 22.71 0.42 -8.42
CA LEU A 52 21.92 1.29 -9.29
C LEU A 52 20.53 1.52 -8.71
N LEU A 53 19.87 0.46 -8.20
CA LEU A 53 18.58 0.61 -7.53
C LEU A 53 18.70 1.49 -6.29
N ILE A 54 19.74 1.30 -5.48
CA ILE A 54 20.04 2.16 -4.33
C ILE A 54 20.25 3.60 -4.79
N ALA A 55 21.03 3.84 -5.84
CA ALA A 55 21.24 5.18 -6.39
C ALA A 55 19.93 5.84 -6.84
N ILE A 56 18.98 5.09 -7.40
CA ILE A 56 17.65 5.60 -7.76
C ILE A 56 16.90 6.06 -6.51
N PHE A 57 16.81 5.24 -5.46
CA PHE A 57 16.14 5.62 -4.22
C PHE A 57 16.80 6.83 -3.53
N VAL A 58 18.14 6.87 -3.52
CA VAL A 58 18.90 8.02 -2.99
C VAL A 58 18.63 9.28 -3.81
N ALA A 59 18.65 9.21 -5.14
CA ALA A 59 18.35 10.33 -6.02
C ALA A 59 16.92 10.85 -5.83
N LEU A 60 15.94 9.94 -5.69
CA LEU A 60 14.57 10.28 -5.35
C LEU A 60 14.48 10.97 -3.98
N GLY A 61 15.22 10.48 -2.99
CA GLY A 61 15.34 11.10 -1.67
C GLY A 61 15.89 12.52 -1.72
N ILE A 62 16.96 12.77 -2.50
CA ILE A 62 17.54 14.11 -2.71
C ILE A 62 16.50 15.03 -3.37
N TRP A 63 15.82 14.55 -4.40
CA TRP A 63 14.88 15.34 -5.18
C TRP A 63 13.62 15.73 -4.39
N ARG A 64 13.05 14.81 -3.61
CA ARG A 64 11.76 15.00 -2.93
C ARG A 64 11.85 15.54 -1.51
N ILE A 65 12.84 15.10 -0.74
CA ILE A 65 12.88 15.31 0.73
C ILE A 65 14.11 16.12 1.12
N GLY A 66 15.30 15.69 0.67
CA GLY A 66 16.56 16.39 0.87
C GLY A 66 17.72 15.46 1.24
N VAL A 67 18.91 16.04 1.28
CA VAL A 67 20.19 15.31 1.41
C VAL A 67 20.28 14.47 2.69
N ARG A 68 19.76 14.96 3.82
CA ARG A 68 19.81 14.21 5.09
C ARG A 68 19.08 12.87 5.00
N PHE A 69 17.89 12.87 4.39
CA PHE A 69 17.15 11.64 4.16
C PHE A 69 17.84 10.75 3.14
N ALA A 70 18.39 11.32 2.07
CA ALA A 70 19.14 10.56 1.07
C ALA A 70 20.37 9.83 1.66
N VAL A 71 21.10 10.47 2.57
CA VAL A 71 22.20 9.84 3.32
C VAL A 71 21.68 8.71 4.19
N PHE A 72 20.56 8.92 4.91
CA PHE A 72 19.90 7.85 5.65
C PHE A 72 19.56 6.66 4.73
N THR A 73 18.89 6.90 3.61
CA THR A 73 18.54 5.86 2.62
C THR A 73 19.76 5.11 2.12
N ALA A 74 20.87 5.80 1.81
CA ALA A 74 22.11 5.17 1.37
C ALA A 74 22.70 4.27 2.45
N ILE A 75 22.77 4.73 3.70
CA ILE A 75 23.27 3.96 4.84
C ILE A 75 22.38 2.75 5.12
N SER A 76 21.05 2.94 5.10
CA SER A 76 20.08 1.87 5.32
C SER A 76 20.21 0.75 4.31
N PHE A 77 20.26 1.06 3.02
CA PHE A 77 20.44 0.02 2.00
C PHE A 77 21.85 -0.58 2.01
N ALA A 78 22.89 0.20 2.30
CA ALA A 78 24.23 -0.35 2.48
C ALA A 78 24.25 -1.39 3.61
N LEU A 79 23.59 -1.10 4.73
CA LEU A 79 23.45 -2.03 5.84
C LEU A 79 22.71 -3.32 5.41
N ILE A 80 21.58 -3.20 4.72
CA ILE A 80 20.80 -4.35 4.22
C ILE A 80 21.63 -5.24 3.28
N VAL A 81 22.46 -4.63 2.42
CA VAL A 81 23.36 -5.37 1.52
C VAL A 81 24.46 -6.08 2.32
N MET A 82 25.04 -5.40 3.32
CA MET A 82 26.10 -5.97 4.17
C MET A 82 25.60 -7.13 5.04
N THR A 83 24.33 -7.12 5.46
CA THR A 83 23.71 -8.23 6.19
C THR A 83 23.16 -9.34 5.29
N GLY A 84 23.23 -9.18 3.97
CA GLY A 84 22.81 -10.21 3.01
C GLY A 84 21.31 -10.31 2.74
N PHE A 85 20.51 -9.33 3.19
CA PHE A 85 19.04 -9.33 3.03
C PHE A 85 18.55 -8.58 1.79
N TRP A 86 19.44 -8.27 0.85
CA TRP A 86 19.11 -7.46 -0.32
C TRP A 86 18.03 -8.11 -1.20
N GLU A 87 18.20 -9.39 -1.54
CA GLU A 87 17.26 -10.11 -2.40
C GLU A 87 15.87 -10.16 -1.76
N GLN A 88 15.81 -10.50 -0.48
CA GLN A 88 14.57 -10.56 0.30
C GLN A 88 13.90 -9.19 0.42
N THR A 89 14.68 -8.11 0.51
CA THR A 89 14.18 -6.74 0.48
C THR A 89 13.54 -6.40 -0.86
N VAL A 90 14.15 -6.81 -1.97
CA VAL A 90 13.60 -6.59 -3.32
C VAL A 90 12.33 -7.42 -3.55
N VAL A 91 12.31 -8.68 -3.09
CA VAL A 91 11.10 -9.52 -3.12
C VAL A 91 9.98 -8.87 -2.30
N THR A 92 10.26 -8.40 -1.09
CA THR A 92 9.28 -7.67 -0.26
C THR A 92 8.76 -6.42 -0.95
N LEU A 93 9.65 -5.62 -1.57
CA LEU A 93 9.24 -4.47 -2.39
C LEU A 93 8.31 -4.88 -3.53
N GLY A 94 8.64 -5.97 -4.24
CA GLY A 94 7.82 -6.52 -5.31
C GLY A 94 6.42 -6.89 -4.84
N LEU A 95 6.31 -7.67 -3.75
CA LEU A 95 5.03 -8.06 -3.16
C LEU A 95 4.21 -6.85 -2.70
N THR A 96 4.84 -5.91 -1.99
CA THR A 96 4.19 -4.70 -1.49
C THR A 96 3.68 -3.82 -2.63
N PHE A 97 4.48 -3.55 -3.66
CA PHE A 97 4.06 -2.75 -4.80
C PHE A 97 2.99 -3.45 -5.62
N SER A 98 3.08 -4.77 -5.79
CA SER A 98 2.05 -5.54 -6.49
C SER A 98 0.71 -5.44 -5.80
N ALA A 99 0.67 -5.73 -4.49
CA ALA A 99 -0.55 -5.62 -3.70
C ALA A 99 -1.07 -4.18 -3.66
N THR A 100 -0.20 -3.20 -3.47
CA THR A 100 -0.56 -1.77 -3.48
C THR A 100 -1.20 -1.37 -4.80
N LEU A 101 -0.56 -1.68 -5.94
CA LEU A 101 -1.07 -1.30 -7.25
C LEU A 101 -2.43 -1.94 -7.52
N ILE A 102 -2.60 -3.22 -7.20
CA ILE A 102 -3.91 -3.89 -7.33
C ILE A 102 -4.95 -3.21 -6.43
N SER A 103 -4.61 -2.94 -5.16
CA SER A 103 -5.48 -2.22 -4.21
C SER A 103 -5.86 -0.83 -4.71
N LEU A 104 -4.96 -0.09 -5.37
CA LEU A 104 -5.24 1.23 -5.91
C LEU A 104 -6.08 1.18 -7.18
N ILE A 105 -5.77 0.25 -8.09
CA ILE A 105 -6.52 0.02 -9.34
C ILE A 105 -7.98 -0.32 -9.02
N LEU A 106 -8.25 -1.07 -7.96
CA LEU A 106 -9.60 -1.40 -7.53
C LEU A 106 -10.20 -0.31 -6.61
N GLY A 107 -9.41 0.16 -5.65
CA GLY A 107 -9.86 1.01 -4.55
C GLY A 107 -10.15 2.45 -4.97
N VAL A 108 -9.34 3.05 -5.84
CA VAL A 108 -9.54 4.43 -6.29
C VAL A 108 -10.83 4.56 -7.12
N PRO A 109 -11.09 3.72 -8.14
CA PRO A 109 -12.37 3.75 -8.85
C PRO A 109 -13.57 3.50 -7.94
N LEU A 110 -13.46 2.54 -7.00
CA LEU A 110 -14.50 2.26 -6.02
C LEU A 110 -14.76 3.47 -5.10
N GLY A 111 -13.70 4.18 -4.70
CA GLY A 111 -13.77 5.41 -3.92
C GLY A 111 -14.44 6.55 -4.70
N ILE A 112 -14.11 6.71 -5.99
CA ILE A 112 -14.77 7.67 -6.88
C ILE A 112 -16.27 7.34 -7.00
N TRP A 113 -16.62 6.06 -7.13
CA TRP A 113 -18.02 5.64 -7.24
C TRP A 113 -18.79 5.90 -5.94
N ALA A 114 -18.20 5.59 -4.79
CA ALA A 114 -18.76 5.89 -3.47
C ALA A 114 -18.86 7.40 -3.20
N ALA A 115 -17.97 8.22 -3.78
CA ALA A 115 -18.07 9.68 -3.69
C ALA A 115 -19.33 10.22 -4.37
N LYS A 116 -19.72 9.61 -5.50
CA LYS A 116 -20.82 10.07 -6.34
C LYS A 116 -22.19 9.50 -5.98
N SER A 117 -22.25 8.41 -5.21
CA SER A 117 -23.51 7.75 -4.86
C SER A 117 -23.56 7.41 -3.37
N GLU A 118 -24.53 8.00 -2.66
CA GLU A 118 -24.76 7.70 -1.25
C GLU A 118 -25.15 6.25 -1.01
N ARG A 119 -25.92 5.64 -1.93
CA ARG A 119 -26.30 4.23 -1.84
C ARG A 119 -25.08 3.32 -1.89
N VAL A 120 -24.16 3.61 -2.81
CA VAL A 120 -22.91 2.85 -2.95
C VAL A 120 -22.04 3.05 -1.70
N ALA A 121 -21.94 4.27 -1.19
CA ALA A 121 -21.21 4.54 0.04
C ALA A 121 -21.79 3.78 1.25
N MET A 122 -23.12 3.72 1.41
CA MET A 122 -23.76 2.99 2.50
C MET A 122 -23.50 1.48 2.44
N ILE A 123 -23.46 0.88 1.24
CA ILE A 123 -23.20 -0.56 1.06
C ILE A 123 -21.72 -0.88 1.27
N ILE A 124 -20.82 -0.06 0.73
CA ILE A 124 -19.39 -0.35 0.74
C ILE A 124 -18.76 -0.13 2.13
N ARG A 125 -19.21 0.87 2.90
CA ARG A 125 -18.68 1.16 4.25
C ARG A 125 -18.55 -0.09 5.14
N PRO A 126 -19.61 -0.87 5.40
CA PRO A 126 -19.51 -2.06 6.25
C PRO A 126 -18.62 -3.14 5.65
N ILE A 127 -18.55 -3.26 4.31
CA ILE A 127 -17.62 -4.19 3.65
C ILE A 127 -16.18 -3.77 3.95
N LEU A 128 -15.85 -2.48 3.81
CA LEU A 128 -14.52 -1.96 4.13
C LEU A 128 -14.17 -2.05 5.62
N ASP A 129 -15.16 -1.94 6.50
CA ASP A 129 -15.00 -2.15 7.95
C ASP A 129 -14.67 -3.60 8.23
N PHE A 130 -15.40 -4.54 7.63
CA PHE A 130 -15.15 -5.96 7.73
C PHE A 130 -13.75 -6.32 7.22
N MET A 131 -13.36 -5.79 6.05
CA MET A 131 -12.04 -6.00 5.43
C MET A 131 -10.85 -5.58 6.32
N GLN A 132 -11.02 -4.56 7.18
CA GLN A 132 -9.95 -4.07 8.06
C GLN A 132 -10.01 -4.66 9.47
N THR A 133 -11.18 -5.07 9.93
CA THR A 133 -11.36 -5.49 11.33
C THR A 133 -11.27 -6.99 11.50
N MET A 134 -11.49 -7.82 10.46
CA MET A 134 -11.22 -9.25 10.64
C MET A 134 -9.71 -9.52 10.73
N PRO A 135 -9.32 -10.50 11.56
CA PRO A 135 -7.94 -10.94 11.62
C PRO A 135 -7.46 -11.42 10.26
N ALA A 136 -6.26 -11.00 9.88
CA ALA A 136 -5.66 -11.29 8.58
C ALA A 136 -5.62 -12.81 8.25
N PHE A 137 -5.42 -13.65 9.26
CA PHE A 137 -5.41 -15.12 9.13
C PHE A 137 -6.72 -15.70 8.60
N VAL A 138 -7.85 -15.05 8.86
CA VAL A 138 -9.17 -15.50 8.41
C VAL A 138 -9.27 -15.43 6.89
N TYR A 139 -8.62 -14.46 6.23
CA TYR A 139 -8.58 -14.36 4.77
C TYR A 139 -7.54 -15.28 4.14
N LEU A 140 -6.43 -15.53 4.84
CA LEU A 140 -5.31 -16.30 4.32
C LEU A 140 -5.65 -17.76 4.06
N ILE A 141 -6.42 -18.40 4.95
CA ILE A 141 -6.80 -19.80 4.83
C ILE A 141 -7.58 -20.07 3.54
N PRO A 142 -8.73 -19.42 3.27
CA PRO A 142 -9.45 -19.63 2.03
C PRO A 142 -8.65 -19.19 0.81
N ALA A 143 -7.85 -18.13 0.90
CA ALA A 143 -6.97 -17.73 -0.20
C ALA A 143 -5.94 -18.83 -0.54
N ALA A 144 -5.30 -19.44 0.46
CA ALA A 144 -4.37 -20.54 0.26
C ALA A 144 -5.04 -21.80 -0.29
N MET A 145 -6.28 -22.08 0.13
CA MET A 145 -7.06 -23.19 -0.42
C MET A 145 -7.41 -22.97 -1.90
N LEU A 146 -7.81 -21.75 -2.27
CA LEU A 146 -8.26 -21.42 -3.63
C LEU A 146 -7.09 -21.21 -4.62
N PHE A 147 -5.97 -20.67 -4.17
CA PHE A 147 -4.84 -20.27 -5.03
C PHE A 147 -3.56 -21.08 -4.79
N GLY A 148 -3.58 -22.03 -3.85
CA GLY A 148 -2.38 -22.73 -3.39
C GLY A 148 -1.51 -21.89 -2.45
N LEU A 149 -0.41 -22.48 -1.98
CA LEU A 149 0.60 -21.77 -1.19
C LEU A 149 1.51 -20.94 -2.10
N GLY A 150 1.99 -19.80 -1.58
CA GLY A 150 2.95 -18.95 -2.27
C GLY A 150 2.62 -17.46 -2.18
N ARG A 151 3.11 -16.71 -3.18
CA ARG A 151 2.93 -15.24 -3.29
C ARG A 151 1.49 -14.80 -3.52
N VAL A 152 0.73 -15.54 -4.33
CA VAL A 152 -0.63 -15.17 -4.73
C VAL A 152 -1.58 -15.00 -3.54
N PRO A 153 -1.76 -15.99 -2.63
CA PRO A 153 -2.65 -15.80 -1.48
C PRO A 153 -2.19 -14.67 -0.56
N GLY A 154 -0.86 -14.46 -0.42
CA GLY A 154 -0.29 -13.36 0.33
C GLY A 154 -0.66 -11.99 -0.27
N ILE A 155 -0.56 -11.84 -1.58
CA ILE A 155 -0.96 -10.61 -2.30
C ILE A 155 -2.47 -10.40 -2.18
N ILE A 156 -3.29 -11.42 -2.38
CA ILE A 156 -4.76 -11.29 -2.28
C ILE A 156 -5.19 -10.86 -0.89
N ALA A 157 -4.67 -11.50 0.16
CA ALA A 157 -4.97 -11.12 1.54
C ALA A 157 -4.50 -9.68 1.84
N THR A 158 -3.33 -9.30 1.33
CA THR A 158 -2.82 -7.93 1.44
C THR A 158 -3.72 -6.92 0.72
N VAL A 159 -4.21 -7.25 -0.47
CA VAL A 159 -5.12 -6.39 -1.23
C VAL A 159 -6.41 -6.12 -0.46
N ILE A 160 -6.99 -7.17 0.12
CA ILE A 160 -8.20 -7.09 0.94
C ILE A 160 -7.94 -6.16 2.14
N PHE A 161 -6.82 -6.34 2.84
CA PHE A 161 -6.51 -5.56 4.03
C PHE A 161 -6.14 -4.09 3.72
N ALA A 162 -5.43 -3.83 2.62
CA ALA A 162 -4.83 -2.53 2.31
C ALA A 162 -5.67 -1.64 1.36
N MET A 163 -6.65 -2.19 0.63
CA MET A 163 -7.55 -1.43 -0.24
C MET A 163 -8.43 -0.39 0.49
N PRO A 164 -8.99 -0.67 1.68
CA PRO A 164 -9.94 0.22 2.34
C PRO A 164 -9.52 1.69 2.54
N PRO A 165 -8.29 2.04 2.98
CA PRO A 165 -7.87 3.44 3.04
C PRO A 165 -7.88 4.13 1.68
N ALA A 166 -7.49 3.46 0.58
CA ALA A 166 -7.56 4.03 -0.76
C ALA A 166 -9.00 4.39 -1.15
N VAL A 167 -9.96 3.52 -0.86
CA VAL A 167 -11.39 3.76 -1.13
C VAL A 167 -11.90 4.94 -0.30
N ARG A 168 -11.63 4.92 1.01
CA ARG A 168 -12.13 5.91 1.98
C ARG A 168 -11.58 7.29 1.70
N LEU A 169 -10.27 7.42 1.56
CA LEU A 169 -9.62 8.72 1.39
C LEU A 169 -9.82 9.27 -0.02
N THR A 170 -10.04 8.43 -1.03
CA THR A 170 -10.52 8.89 -2.34
C THR A 170 -11.94 9.44 -2.26
N SER A 171 -12.86 8.69 -1.64
CA SER A 171 -14.25 9.11 -1.48
C SER A 171 -14.39 10.40 -0.68
N LEU A 172 -13.66 10.48 0.44
CA LEU A 172 -13.60 11.67 1.30
C LEU A 172 -13.04 12.87 0.54
N GLY A 173 -11.90 12.71 -0.13
CA GLY A 173 -11.25 13.79 -0.87
C GLY A 173 -12.16 14.42 -1.92
N ILE A 174 -12.89 13.60 -2.69
CA ILE A 174 -13.81 14.09 -3.72
C ILE A 174 -15.03 14.79 -3.11
N ARG A 175 -15.56 14.27 -1.99
CA ARG A 175 -16.71 14.85 -1.28
C ARG A 175 -16.37 16.18 -0.58
N GLN A 176 -15.11 16.37 -0.20
CA GLN A 176 -14.63 17.57 0.49
C GLN A 176 -14.18 18.71 -0.44
N VAL A 177 -14.20 18.50 -1.76
CA VAL A 177 -13.89 19.58 -2.72
C VAL A 177 -14.87 20.74 -2.53
N ASN A 178 -14.36 21.97 -2.42
CA ASN A 178 -15.19 23.16 -2.20
C ASN A 178 -16.30 23.25 -3.25
N LYS A 179 -17.54 23.32 -2.76
CA LYS A 179 -18.75 23.39 -3.56
C LYS A 179 -18.73 24.58 -4.54
N GLU A 180 -18.16 25.72 -4.16
CA GLU A 180 -18.04 26.91 -5.01
C GLU A 180 -17.20 26.63 -6.26
N ILE A 181 -16.11 25.86 -6.13
CA ILE A 181 -15.26 25.49 -7.27
C ILE A 181 -16.02 24.54 -8.21
N VAL A 182 -16.84 23.65 -7.63
CA VAL A 182 -17.69 22.73 -8.39
C VAL A 182 -18.80 23.47 -9.13
N GLU A 183 -19.50 24.39 -8.46
CA GLU A 183 -20.55 25.23 -9.04
C GLU A 183 -19.99 26.14 -10.13
N ALA A 184 -18.83 26.76 -9.91
CA ALA A 184 -18.14 27.53 -10.95
C ALA A 184 -17.85 26.68 -12.20
N GLY A 185 -17.29 25.47 -12.02
CA GLY A 185 -17.06 24.56 -13.13
C GLY A 185 -18.32 24.22 -13.92
N GLN A 186 -19.45 24.04 -13.23
CA GLN A 186 -20.77 23.82 -13.85
C GLN A 186 -21.25 25.06 -14.61
N SER A 187 -21.10 26.26 -14.07
CA SER A 187 -21.44 27.53 -14.73
C SER A 187 -20.61 27.77 -16.01
N PHE A 188 -19.37 27.30 -16.05
CA PHE A 188 -18.53 27.31 -17.25
C PHE A 188 -18.82 26.15 -18.23
N GLY A 189 -19.87 25.35 -18.00
CA GLY A 189 -20.33 24.31 -18.91
C GLY A 189 -19.58 22.97 -18.80
N CYS A 190 -18.86 22.71 -17.70
CA CYS A 190 -18.22 21.40 -17.52
C CYS A 190 -19.25 20.29 -17.38
N ASN A 191 -19.15 19.27 -18.23
CA ASN A 191 -19.92 18.03 -18.03
C ASN A 191 -19.38 17.21 -16.83
N ASN A 192 -20.14 16.21 -16.35
CA ASN A 192 -19.79 15.41 -15.17
C ASN A 192 -18.42 14.72 -15.24
N ARG A 193 -17.93 14.38 -16.44
CA ARG A 193 -16.60 13.79 -16.63
C ARG A 193 -15.53 14.88 -16.54
N GLN A 194 -15.72 16.01 -17.20
CA GLN A 194 -14.83 17.17 -17.11
C GLN A 194 -14.73 17.69 -15.69
N LEU A 195 -15.86 17.81 -14.99
CA LEU A 195 -15.91 18.22 -13.59
C LEU A 195 -15.12 17.26 -12.69
N LEU A 196 -15.27 15.95 -12.88
CA LEU A 196 -14.50 14.97 -12.13
C LEU A 196 -12.99 15.08 -12.41
N PHE A 197 -12.57 15.01 -13.67
CA PHE A 197 -11.16 14.90 -14.03
C PHE A 197 -10.40 16.22 -13.98
N LYS A 198 -11.06 17.36 -14.20
CA LYS A 198 -10.41 18.68 -14.25
C LYS A 198 -10.59 19.49 -12.97
N VAL A 199 -11.61 19.20 -12.16
CA VAL A 199 -11.89 19.96 -10.94
C VAL A 199 -11.77 19.08 -9.70
N GLN A 200 -12.55 18.02 -9.60
CA GLN A 200 -12.63 17.25 -8.35
C GLN A 200 -11.36 16.45 -8.07
N LEU A 201 -10.88 15.66 -9.03
CA LEU A 201 -9.69 14.81 -8.82
C LEU A 201 -8.44 15.63 -8.49
N PRO A 202 -8.08 16.71 -9.24
CA PRO A 202 -6.93 17.55 -8.88
C PRO A 202 -7.01 18.13 -7.47
N ASN A 203 -8.20 18.60 -7.04
CA ASN A 203 -8.39 19.15 -5.69
C ASN A 203 -8.44 18.05 -4.60
N ALA A 204 -8.81 16.82 -4.95
CA ALA A 204 -8.83 15.67 -4.05
C ALA A 204 -7.47 14.95 -3.94
N MET A 205 -6.49 15.28 -4.79
CA MET A 205 -5.20 14.59 -4.85
C MET A 205 -4.48 14.46 -3.51
N PRO A 206 -4.43 15.48 -2.63
CA PRO A 206 -3.77 15.33 -1.33
C PRO A 206 -4.39 14.21 -0.48
N SER A 207 -5.72 14.10 -0.48
CA SER A 207 -6.44 13.04 0.23
C SER A 207 -6.23 11.67 -0.44
N ILE A 208 -6.28 11.61 -1.77
CA ILE A 208 -6.02 10.36 -2.51
C ILE A 208 -4.60 9.87 -2.23
N MET A 209 -3.60 10.76 -2.23
CA MET A 209 -2.21 10.43 -1.93
C MET A 209 -2.00 10.01 -0.48
N ALA A 210 -2.74 10.57 0.48
CA ALA A 210 -2.78 10.04 1.84
C ALA A 210 -3.33 8.60 1.86
N GLY A 211 -4.35 8.32 1.04
CA GLY A 211 -4.86 6.96 0.81
C GLY A 211 -3.81 6.02 0.24
N VAL A 212 -3.06 6.46 -0.77
CA VAL A 212 -1.94 5.72 -1.35
C VAL A 212 -0.89 5.40 -0.30
N ASN A 213 -0.49 6.38 0.52
CA ASN A 213 0.49 6.15 1.59
C ASN A 213 0.00 5.10 2.58
N GLN A 214 -1.25 5.21 3.05
CA GLN A 214 -1.82 4.25 3.99
C GLN A 214 -1.95 2.84 3.38
N THR A 215 -2.30 2.73 2.09
CA THR A 215 -2.32 1.43 1.40
C THR A 215 -0.93 0.81 1.34
N ILE A 216 0.12 1.58 1.05
CA ILE A 216 1.51 1.07 1.04
C ILE A 216 1.92 0.62 2.45
N MET A 217 1.65 1.43 3.47
CA MET A 217 2.01 1.11 4.85
C MET A 217 1.28 -0.13 5.36
N MET A 218 -0.02 -0.28 5.05
CA MET A 218 -0.77 -1.49 5.37
C MET A 218 -0.22 -2.69 4.59
N ALA A 219 0.12 -2.53 3.31
CA ALA A 219 0.69 -3.61 2.52
C ALA A 219 2.04 -4.10 3.06
N LEU A 220 2.91 -3.19 3.51
CA LEU A 220 4.17 -3.55 4.19
C LEU A 220 3.94 -4.27 5.51
N SER A 221 2.97 -3.81 6.31
CA SER A 221 2.65 -4.44 7.60
C SER A 221 2.19 -5.89 7.44
N MET A 222 1.59 -6.20 6.29
CA MET A 222 1.07 -7.54 5.97
C MET A 222 2.16 -8.52 5.51
N VAL A 223 3.38 -8.07 5.22
CA VAL A 223 4.46 -8.92 4.67
C VAL A 223 4.77 -10.13 5.55
N ILE A 224 4.85 -9.94 6.88
CA ILE A 224 5.12 -11.03 7.83
C ILE A 224 3.98 -12.04 7.84
N ILE A 225 2.74 -11.56 7.80
CA ILE A 225 1.54 -12.41 7.83
C ILE A 225 1.42 -13.19 6.51
N ALA A 226 1.63 -12.52 5.37
CA ALA A 226 1.66 -13.15 4.04
C ALA A 226 2.74 -14.24 3.93
N SER A 227 3.86 -14.09 4.65
CA SER A 227 4.95 -15.07 4.66
C SER A 227 4.54 -16.41 5.30
N MET A 228 3.50 -16.44 6.14
CA MET A 228 3.00 -17.68 6.74
C MET A 228 2.36 -18.65 5.72
N VAL A 229 1.98 -18.16 4.54
CA VAL A 229 1.55 -18.98 3.40
C VAL A 229 2.61 -19.05 2.30
N GLY A 230 3.85 -18.66 2.59
CA GLY A 230 4.98 -18.79 1.67
C GLY A 230 5.09 -17.67 0.65
N ALA A 231 4.65 -16.45 0.97
CA ALA A 231 4.73 -15.33 0.02
C ALA A 231 6.16 -14.93 -0.36
N GLY A 232 7.14 -15.09 0.54
CA GLY A 232 8.54 -14.75 0.29
C GLY A 232 9.00 -13.43 0.92
N GLY A 233 10.25 -13.07 0.62
CA GLY A 233 10.88 -11.83 1.08
C GLY A 233 11.21 -11.84 2.59
N LEU A 234 11.44 -10.65 3.14
CA LEU A 234 11.91 -10.46 4.52
C LEU A 234 10.99 -11.08 5.58
N GLY A 235 9.69 -11.18 5.29
CA GLY A 235 8.75 -11.77 6.23
C GLY A 235 8.99 -13.25 6.49
N ASN A 236 9.57 -13.99 5.52
CA ASN A 236 9.95 -15.39 5.72
C ASN A 236 11.10 -15.49 6.73
N ASP A 237 12.09 -14.60 6.67
CA ASP A 237 13.22 -14.60 7.60
C ASP A 237 12.79 -14.20 9.01
N VAL A 238 11.92 -13.19 9.12
CA VAL A 238 11.30 -12.82 10.41
C VAL A 238 10.52 -14.00 10.98
N LEU A 239 9.71 -14.68 10.18
CA LEU A 239 8.94 -15.85 10.63
C LEU A 239 9.86 -17.00 11.05
N ALA A 240 10.91 -17.28 10.27
CA ALA A 240 11.90 -18.31 10.58
C ALA A 240 12.64 -18.01 11.89
N SER A 241 12.95 -16.73 12.17
CA SER A 241 13.59 -16.32 13.41
C SER A 241 12.74 -16.65 14.64
N ILE A 242 11.43 -16.45 14.56
CA ILE A 242 10.47 -16.77 15.63
C ILE A 242 10.40 -18.29 15.82
N GLN A 243 10.28 -19.04 14.72
CA GLN A 243 10.16 -20.50 14.77
C GLN A 243 11.43 -21.18 15.32
N ARG A 244 12.61 -20.61 15.02
CA ARG A 244 13.91 -21.12 15.46
C ARG A 244 14.39 -20.51 16.78
N LEU A 245 13.67 -19.52 17.31
CA LEU A 245 14.09 -18.69 18.44
C LEU A 245 15.47 -18.04 18.23
N ASP A 246 15.77 -17.67 16.98
CA ASP A 246 17.02 -17.03 16.58
C ASP A 246 16.88 -15.50 16.66
N ILE A 247 17.38 -14.93 17.76
CA ILE A 247 17.30 -13.49 18.02
C ILE A 247 18.14 -12.70 17.01
N GLY A 248 19.27 -13.25 16.54
CA GLY A 248 20.16 -12.57 15.59
C GLY A 248 19.48 -12.39 14.25
N LEU A 249 18.98 -13.49 13.67
CA LEU A 249 18.20 -13.46 12.43
C LEU A 249 16.98 -12.55 12.55
N GLY A 250 16.28 -12.59 13.69
CA GLY A 250 15.09 -11.77 13.94
C GLY A 250 15.41 -10.28 13.99
N PHE A 251 16.55 -9.91 14.58
CA PHE A 251 16.99 -8.51 14.61
C PHE A 251 17.41 -8.03 13.22
N GLU A 252 18.21 -8.80 12.48
CA GLU A 252 18.70 -8.41 11.15
C GLU A 252 17.56 -8.27 10.13
N SER A 253 16.67 -9.27 10.07
CA SER A 253 15.50 -9.25 9.18
C SER A 253 14.47 -8.19 9.59
N GLY A 254 14.19 -8.05 10.89
CA GLY A 254 13.29 -7.02 11.41
C GLY A 254 13.80 -5.60 11.15
N MET A 255 15.11 -5.38 11.32
CA MET A 255 15.75 -4.10 10.99
C MET A 255 15.62 -3.79 9.49
N ALA A 256 15.84 -4.76 8.60
CA ALA A 256 15.65 -4.55 7.17
C ALA A 256 14.22 -4.14 6.82
N VAL A 257 13.20 -4.79 7.44
CA VAL A 257 11.79 -4.42 7.27
C VAL A 257 11.52 -2.99 7.74
N VAL A 258 12.01 -2.61 8.92
CA VAL A 258 11.80 -1.27 9.48
C VAL A 258 12.47 -0.20 8.63
N LEU A 259 13.72 -0.42 8.20
CA LEU A 259 14.44 0.51 7.34
C LEU A 259 13.71 0.71 6.00
N LEU A 260 13.26 -0.39 5.38
CA LEU A 260 12.47 -0.34 4.16
C LEU A 260 11.17 0.44 4.37
N ALA A 261 10.45 0.19 5.46
CA ALA A 261 9.20 0.88 5.78
C ALA A 261 9.40 2.38 5.97
N ILE A 262 10.45 2.81 6.69
CA ILE A 262 10.77 4.23 6.86
C ILE A 262 11.09 4.89 5.52
N ILE A 263 11.84 4.21 4.65
CA ILE A 263 12.19 4.73 3.33
C ILE A 263 10.92 4.95 2.49
N LEU A 264 10.04 3.94 2.46
CA LEU A 264 8.81 3.99 1.65
C LEU A 264 7.79 4.99 2.18
N ASP A 265 7.57 5.05 3.51
CA ASP A 265 6.67 6.01 4.15
C ASP A 265 7.09 7.44 3.80
N ARG A 266 8.36 7.77 4.02
CA ARG A 266 8.89 9.12 3.77
C ARG A 266 8.82 9.52 2.30
N ILE A 267 9.21 8.62 1.40
CA ILE A 267 9.13 8.89 -0.05
C ILE A 267 7.68 9.11 -0.45
N THR A 268 6.76 8.26 -0.01
CA THR A 268 5.35 8.32 -0.42
C THR A 268 4.62 9.52 0.17
N GLU A 269 4.82 9.81 1.47
CA GLU A 269 4.30 11.00 2.15
C GLU A 269 4.71 12.28 1.41
N SER A 270 5.95 12.35 0.91
CA SER A 270 6.46 13.50 0.17
C SER A 270 5.67 13.83 -1.10
N PHE A 271 4.97 12.87 -1.69
CA PHE A 271 4.12 13.10 -2.87
C PHE A 271 2.72 13.58 -2.51
N GLY A 272 2.25 13.35 -1.28
CA GLY A 272 0.92 13.78 -0.83
C GLY A 272 0.85 15.18 -0.26
N THR A 273 1.95 15.71 0.29
CA THR A 273 1.99 17.08 0.81
C THR A 273 2.38 18.06 -0.31
N PRO A 274 1.55 19.09 -0.61
CA PRO A 274 2.00 20.20 -1.44
C PRO A 274 3.25 20.79 -0.81
N ARG A 275 4.29 21.00 -1.63
CA ARG A 275 5.56 21.60 -1.20
C ARG A 275 5.23 22.96 -0.58
N GLN A 276 5.13 23.04 0.76
CA GLN A 276 5.18 24.32 1.43
C GLN A 276 6.52 24.90 1.02
N ALA A 277 6.47 25.93 0.17
CA ALA A 277 7.64 26.69 -0.19
C ALA A 277 8.27 27.09 1.13
N THR A 278 9.36 26.41 1.49
CA THR A 278 10.10 26.70 2.70
C THR A 278 10.51 28.14 2.53
N ASN A 279 9.86 29.01 3.29
CA ASN A 279 10.02 30.45 3.18
C ASN A 279 11.45 30.74 3.68
N ARG A 280 12.43 30.64 2.77
CA ARG A 280 13.84 30.99 2.98
C ARG A 280 14.03 32.48 3.27
N SER A 281 12.94 33.25 3.40
CA SER A 281 12.98 34.67 3.74
C SER A 281 13.28 34.95 5.21
N SER A 282 13.23 33.98 6.15
CA SER A 282 13.37 34.30 7.58
C SER A 282 14.77 34.78 8.01
N LEU A 283 15.84 34.40 7.30
CA LEU A 283 17.19 34.88 7.61
C LEU A 283 17.50 36.24 6.98
N VAL A 284 17.01 36.49 5.76
CA VAL A 284 17.22 37.76 5.06
C VAL A 284 16.32 38.85 5.62
N SER A 285 15.08 38.53 6.00
CA SER A 285 14.16 39.49 6.64
C SER A 285 14.61 39.86 8.06
N TRP A 286 15.22 38.93 8.79
CA TRP A 286 15.80 39.19 10.10
C TRP A 286 17.05 40.07 10.02
N LEU A 287 17.91 39.84 9.02
CA LEU A 287 19.09 40.68 8.77
C LEU A 287 18.73 42.08 8.26
N SER A 288 17.73 42.20 7.38
CA SER A 288 17.26 43.51 6.89
C SER A 288 16.56 44.33 7.97
N ALA A 289 15.79 43.69 8.86
CA ALA A 289 15.16 44.36 10.00
C ALA A 289 16.18 44.90 11.02
N LYS A 290 17.35 44.27 11.13
CA LYS A 290 18.42 44.69 12.04
C LYS A 290 19.33 45.78 11.45
N LEU A 291 19.33 45.96 10.14
CA LEU A 291 20.06 47.01 9.43
C LEU A 291 19.26 48.31 9.26
N GLN A 292 17.93 48.26 9.42
CA GLN A 292 17.06 49.43 9.41
C GLN A 292 16.85 50.06 10.79
N SER A 293 17.41 49.47 11.84
CA SER A 293 17.32 49.96 13.23
C SER A 293 18.61 50.61 13.76
N GLN A 294 19.51 51.02 12.86
CA GLN A 294 20.65 51.91 13.13
C GLN A 294 20.53 53.16 12.25
#